data_AF-A0A847YAJ4-F1
#
_entry.id   AF-A0A847YAJ4-F1
#
_cell.length_a   1.000
_cell.length_b   1.000
_cell.length_c   1.000
_cell.angle_alpha   90.00
_cell.angle_beta   90.00
_cell.angle_gamma   90.00
#
_symmetry.space_group_name_H-M   'P 1'
#
loop_
_entity.id
_entity.type
_entity.pdbx_description
1 polymer ?
#
loop_
_entity_poly.entity_id
_entity_poly.type
_entity_poly.pdbx_seq_one_letter_code
_entity_poly.pdbx_strand_id
1 'polypeptide(L)'
;ISVLTNPTMGGVAASFASLGDIVIAEPKALIGFAGPRTIMATIRIELPKGFQTSEFLLEHGFIDRIVRRPDLKSELARLIDYCGK
;
A
#
# COMPACT_ATOMS: atom_id res chain seq x y z
N ILE A 1 11.13 -6.48 -1.59
CA ILE A 1 10.01 -6.30 -0.62
C ILE A 1 9.81 -4.81 -0.36
N SER A 2 8.63 -4.27 -0.65
CA SER A 2 8.25 -2.89 -0.35
C SER A 2 7.28 -2.85 0.82
N VAL A 3 7.50 -1.93 1.77
CA VAL A 3 6.63 -1.74 2.94
C VAL A 3 5.99 -0.37 2.86
N LEU A 4 4.70 -0.33 2.55
CA LEU A 4 3.92 0.89 2.38
C LEU A 4 3.32 1.31 3.72
N THR A 5 3.69 2.50 4.18
CA THR A 5 3.19 3.05 5.45
C THR A 5 2.36 4.30 5.21
N ASN A 6 1.66 4.76 6.24
CA ASN A 6 0.77 5.90 6.12
C ASN A 6 1.52 7.26 6.23
N PRO A 7 1.45 8.16 5.22
CA PRO A 7 0.99 7.95 3.85
C PRO A 7 2.13 7.57 2.88
N THR A 8 1.80 6.88 1.79
CA THR A 8 2.72 6.68 0.64
C THR A 8 2.08 7.25 -0.61
N MET A 9 2.51 8.44 -1.02
CA MET A 9 1.83 9.24 -2.05
C MET A 9 2.73 9.69 -3.20
N GLY A 10 2.13 10.11 -4.31
CA GLY A 10 2.81 10.83 -5.38
C GLY A 10 3.90 10.01 -6.08
N GLY A 11 5.04 10.64 -6.35
CA GLY A 11 6.15 10.02 -7.09
C GLY A 11 6.73 8.79 -6.41
N VAL A 12 6.69 8.71 -5.07
CA VAL A 12 7.15 7.52 -4.33
C VAL A 12 6.21 6.34 -4.62
N ALA A 13 4.90 6.54 -4.49
CA ALA A 13 3.90 5.53 -4.83
C ALA A 13 3.98 5.10 -6.31
N ALA A 14 4.28 6.04 -7.22
CA ALA A 14 4.43 5.77 -8.65
C ALA A 14 5.84 5.31 -9.07
N SER A 15 6.71 4.93 -8.13
CA SER A 15 8.06 4.44 -8.43
C SER A 15 8.41 3.19 -7.61
N PHE A 16 9.54 3.20 -6.92
CA PHE A 16 10.11 2.03 -6.25
C PHE A 16 9.17 1.41 -5.20
N ALA A 17 8.25 2.20 -4.63
CA ALA A 17 7.32 1.69 -3.62
C ALA A 17 6.40 0.59 -4.20
N SER A 18 6.01 0.69 -5.47
CA SER A 18 5.10 -0.26 -6.13
C SER A 18 5.82 -1.33 -6.97
N LEU A 19 7.16 -1.33 -6.98
CA LEU A 19 7.98 -2.26 -7.76
C LEU A 19 8.65 -3.36 -6.92
N GLY A 20 8.22 -3.52 -5.66
CA GLY A 20 8.72 -4.61 -4.83
C GLY A 20 8.15 -5.95 -5.29
N ASP A 21 8.96 -7.01 -5.27
CA ASP A 21 8.50 -8.38 -5.57
C ASP A 21 7.35 -8.83 -4.65
N ILE A 22 7.33 -8.27 -3.45
CA ILE A 22 6.26 -8.41 -2.47
C ILE A 22 6.01 -7.01 -1.90
N VAL A 23 4.78 -6.53 -2.02
CA VAL A 23 4.28 -5.25 -1.53
C VAL A 23 3.40 -5.50 -0.33
N ILE A 24 3.87 -5.12 0.85
CA ILE A 24 3.09 -5.17 2.09
C ILE A 24 2.72 -3.77 2.55
N ALA A 25 1.58 -3.64 3.23
CA ALA A 25 1.16 -2.38 3.81
C ALA A 25 0.68 -2.54 5.25
N GLU A 26 0.65 -1.43 5.96
CA GLU A 26 0.04 -1.39 7.29
C GLU A 26 -1.47 -1.15 7.22
N PRO A 27 -2.24 -1.61 8.22
CA PRO A 27 -3.69 -1.40 8.25
C PRO A 27 -4.04 0.09 8.13
N LYS A 28 -5.06 0.39 7.34
CA LYS A 28 -5.59 1.73 7.08
C LYS A 28 -4.57 2.72 6.50
N ALA A 29 -3.45 2.25 5.94
CA ALA A 29 -2.47 3.13 5.32
C ALA A 29 -3.05 3.79 4.06
N LEU A 30 -2.87 5.11 3.92
CA LEU A 30 -3.32 5.84 2.74
C LEU A 30 -2.23 5.84 1.67
N ILE A 31 -2.52 5.25 0.51
CA ILE A 31 -1.55 4.99 -0.55
C ILE A 31 -2.16 5.37 -1.92
N GLY A 32 -1.41 6.09 -2.75
CA GLY A 32 -1.84 6.39 -4.11
C GLY A 32 -1.04 7.48 -4.81
N PHE A 33 -1.30 7.72 -6.09
CA PHE A 33 -0.56 8.73 -6.84
C PHE A 33 -1.06 10.15 -6.50
N ALA A 34 -2.33 10.43 -6.76
CA ALA A 34 -2.95 11.72 -6.48
C ALA A 34 -3.75 11.66 -5.17
N GLY A 35 -3.77 12.76 -4.41
CA GLY A 35 -4.57 12.83 -3.18
C GLY A 35 -6.08 12.77 -3.46
N PRO A 36 -6.90 12.27 -2.52
CA PRO A 36 -8.33 12.05 -2.72
C PRO A 36 -9.08 13.36 -3.04
N ARG A 37 -8.64 14.48 -2.45
CA ARG A 37 -9.20 15.82 -2.74
C ARG A 37 -9.00 16.22 -4.20
N THR A 38 -7.81 16.01 -4.75
CA THR A 38 -7.48 16.33 -6.15
C THR A 38 -8.28 15.46 -7.11
N ILE A 39 -8.41 14.16 -6.79
CA ILE A 39 -9.19 13.23 -7.59
C ILE A 39 -10.66 13.67 -7.58
N MET A 40 -11.26 13.89 -6.42
CA MET A 40 -12.65 14.32 -6.27
C MET A 40 -12.95 15.63 -7.03
N ALA A 41 -12.05 16.62 -6.96
CA ALA A 41 -12.20 17.87 -7.71
C ALA A 41 -12.17 17.66 -9.24
N THR A 42 -11.44 16.64 -9.70
CA THR A 42 -11.30 16.31 -11.13
C THR A 42 -12.50 15.53 -11.64
N ILE A 43 -12.88 14.43 -10.97
CA ILE A 43 -13.94 13.52 -11.44
C ILE A 43 -15.35 13.93 -11.01
N ARG A 44 -15.47 14.85 -10.04
CA ARG A 44 -16.73 15.39 -9.51
C ARG A 44 -17.75 14.34 -9.04
N ILE A 45 -17.24 13.21 -8.53
CA ILE A 45 -18.03 12.16 -7.88
C ILE A 45 -17.48 11.86 -6.49
N GLU A 46 -18.33 11.31 -5.63
CA GLU A 46 -17.89 10.81 -4.33
C GLU A 46 -16.96 9.61 -4.50
N LEU A 47 -15.91 9.57 -3.68
CA LEU A 47 -14.97 8.46 -3.69
C LEU A 47 -15.54 7.28 -2.88
N PRO A 48 -15.34 6.03 -3.31
CA PRO A 48 -15.75 4.86 -2.55
C PRO A 48 -15.25 4.88 -1.11
N LYS A 49 -15.99 4.24 -0.21
CA LYS A 49 -15.56 4.09 1.19
C LYS A 49 -14.22 3.35 1.24
N GLY A 50 -13.25 3.91 1.94
CA GLY A 50 -11.92 3.33 2.06
C GLY A 50 -11.05 3.50 0.81
N PHE A 51 -11.44 4.33 -0.16
CA PHE A 51 -10.61 4.65 -1.31
C PHE A 51 -9.17 4.99 -0.88
N GLN A 52 -8.19 4.41 -1.58
CA GLN A 52 -6.74 4.53 -1.28
C GLN A 52 -6.26 3.96 0.05
N THR A 53 -7.11 3.29 0.83
CA THR A 53 -6.64 2.54 1.99
C THR A 53 -5.92 1.26 1.58
N SER A 54 -5.06 0.74 2.45
CA SER A 54 -4.43 -0.56 2.28
C SER A 54 -5.43 -1.69 2.02
N GLU A 55 -6.60 -1.66 2.66
CA GLU A 55 -7.67 -2.65 2.51
C GLU A 55 -8.27 -2.57 1.11
N PHE A 56 -8.58 -1.36 0.64
CA PHE A 56 -9.07 -1.15 -0.72
C PHE A 56 -8.04 -1.61 -1.75
N LEU A 57 -6.76 -1.29 -1.57
CA LEU A 57 -5.71 -1.66 -2.51
C LEU A 57 -5.38 -3.15 -2.50
N LEU A 58 -5.52 -3.83 -1.36
CA LEU A 58 -5.44 -5.30 -1.27
C LEU A 58 -6.55 -5.95 -2.10
N GLU A 59 -7.79 -5.47 -1.99
CA GLU A 59 -8.93 -5.97 -2.78
C GLU A 59 -8.74 -5.76 -4.30
N HIS A 60 -7.97 -4.75 -4.70
CA HIS A 60 -7.68 -4.43 -6.11
C HIS A 60 -6.34 -4.99 -6.61
N GLY A 61 -5.64 -5.80 -5.81
CA GLY A 61 -4.42 -6.51 -6.22
C GLY A 61 -3.15 -5.64 -6.27
N PHE A 62 -3.14 -4.46 -5.64
CA PHE A 62 -1.96 -3.59 -5.55
C PHE A 62 -1.09 -3.86 -4.32
N ILE A 63 -1.62 -4.60 -3.34
CA ILE A 63 -0.93 -4.97 -2.11
C ILE A 63 -1.09 -6.48 -1.93
N ASP A 64 -0.01 -7.17 -1.58
CA ASP A 64 -0.02 -8.63 -1.37
C ASP A 64 -0.50 -9.00 0.04
N ARG A 65 -0.21 -8.15 1.03
CA ARG A 65 -0.59 -8.40 2.42
C ARG A 65 -0.66 -7.14 3.26
N ILE A 66 -1.63 -7.14 4.18
CA ILE A 66 -1.71 -6.14 5.27
C ILE A 66 -1.14 -6.74 6.54
N VAL A 67 -0.15 -6.06 7.14
CA VAL A 67 0.59 -6.55 8.30
C VAL A 67 0.60 -5.47 9.38
N ARG A 68 0.20 -5.82 10.60
CA ARG A 68 0.25 -4.88 11.72
C ARG A 68 1.69 -4.61 12.12
N ARG A 69 1.98 -3.38 12.58
CA ARG A 69 3.32 -2.95 13.01
C ARG A 69 4.06 -3.94 13.91
N PRO A 70 3.46 -4.53 14.96
CA PRO A 70 4.16 -5.49 15.83
C PRO A 70 4.57 -6.78 15.12
N ASP A 71 3.81 -7.17 14.09
CA ASP A 71 3.98 -8.41 13.34
C ASP A 71 4.92 -8.22 12.12
N LEU A 72 5.32 -6.98 11.79
CA LEU A 72 6.17 -6.70 10.61
C LEU A 72 7.54 -7.37 10.70
N LYS A 73 8.17 -7.37 11.88
CA LYS A 73 9.51 -7.95 12.05
C LYS A 73 9.51 -9.44 11.72
N SER A 74 8.56 -10.18 12.29
CA SER A 74 8.43 -11.62 12.05
C SER A 74 8.06 -11.91 10.60
N GLU A 75 7.16 -11.12 10.02
CA GLU A 75 6.75 -11.31 8.63
C GLU A 75 7.87 -11.03 7.63
N LEU A 76 8.63 -9.94 7.81
CA LEU A 76 9.77 -9.63 6.95
C LEU A 76 10.85 -10.70 7.04
N ALA A 77 11.17 -11.18 8.25
CA ALA A 77 12.11 -12.28 8.43
C ALA A 77 11.67 -13.55 7.69
N ARG A 78 10.37 -13.90 7.78
CA ARG A 78 9.78 -15.05 7.08
C ARG A 78 9.87 -14.93 5.56
N LEU A 79 9.60 -13.75 5.01
CA LEU A 79 9.67 -13.51 3.56
C LEU A 79 11.11 -13.58 3.04
N ILE A 80 12.06 -12.99 3.77
CA ILE A 80 13.48 -13.03 3.41
C ILE A 80 14.01 -14.48 3.45
N ASP A 81 13.67 -15.25 4.50
CA ASP A 81 14.07 -16.66 4.61
C ASP A 81 13.49 -17.52 3.47
N TYR A 82 12.25 -17.25 3.06
CA TYR A 82 11.63 -17.92 1.92
C TYR A 82 12.32 -17.60 0.59
N CYS A 83 12.70 -16.33 0.36
CA CYS A 83 13.36 -15.89 -0.87
C CYS A 83 14.88 -16.16 -0.90
N GLY A 84 15.50 -16.42 0.26
CA GLY A 84 16.94 -16.62 0.41
C GLY A 84 17.42 -18.06 0.19
N LYS A 85 16.56 -18.94 -0.33
CA LYS A 85 16.90 -20.31 -0.73
C LYS A 85 17.03 -20.42 -2.25
#